data_AF-A0A8J9V2G9-F1
#
_entry.id   AF-A0A8J9V2G9-F1
#
_cell.length_a   1.000
_cell.length_b   1.000
_cell.length_c   1.000
_cell.angle_alpha   90.00
_cell.angle_beta   90.00
_cell.angle_gamma   90.00
#
_symmetry.space_group_name_H-M   'P 1'
#
loop_
_entity.id
_entity.type
_entity.pdbx_description
1 polymer ?
#
loop_
_entity_poly.entity_id
_entity_poly.type
_entity_poly.pdbx_seq_one_letter_code
_entity_poly.pdbx_strand_id
1 'polypeptide(L)'
;MELFYHQDAVLDWARDHRVHHKYSETDADPHNATRGFFFSHVGWLLVRKHPEIKAKGHTIDKTDLWADPILHFQKKLVSNSIETSKSDRTPLSVNLINLFGEISYCAVSGRKDTMPPQDQQTGSWVLHEADFNKDATVIVPPSAEKRKWEIVWRNVIIFVTLHIGGVYGAYLFLTTAMWTTRFFAVVLYICSGLGITAGAHRLWAHKSYKARLPLKILLTVFNTIAFQDAVLDWARDHRMHHKYSETDADPHNATRGFFFSHVGWLLVRKHPEIKAKGHTIDMTDLWADPILRFQKKYYLILMPLACFILPSYIPTLWGESLWNAYFVCAIFRYVYVLNVTWLVNSAAHKWGSKPYDKNINPVETRPVSLVVLGEGFHNYHHTFPWDYKTAELGEYSLNISKLFIDGMAKIGWAYDLKTVSRDVIEKRVKRTGDGSHEEWGYENLNVPTQDKINTE
;
A
#
# COMPACT_ATOMS: atom_id res chain seq x y z
N MET A 1 -9.48 -30.96 -23.24
CA MET A 1 -10.22 -29.84 -22.59
C MET A 1 -9.78 -28.57 -23.31
N GLU A 2 -10.46 -28.22 -24.40
CA GLU A 2 -10.23 -26.94 -25.08
C GLU A 2 -10.84 -25.84 -24.20
N LEU A 3 -10.00 -25.13 -23.46
CA LEU A 3 -10.40 -23.87 -22.83
C LEU A 3 -10.79 -22.90 -23.93
N PHE A 4 -12.01 -22.39 -23.87
CA PHE A 4 -12.60 -21.44 -24.82
C PHE A 4 -11.64 -20.27 -25.10
N TYR A 5 -10.97 -20.33 -26.24
CA TYR A 5 -10.30 -19.17 -26.83
C TYR A 5 -11.38 -18.20 -27.29
N HIS A 6 -11.56 -17.09 -26.57
CA HIS A 6 -12.44 -16.02 -26.97
C HIS A 6 -11.97 -15.42 -28.30
N GLN A 7 -12.62 -15.81 -29.38
CA GLN A 7 -12.66 -15.02 -30.60
C GLN A 7 -13.30 -13.66 -30.26
N ASP A 8 -12.62 -12.57 -30.59
CA ASP A 8 -13.08 -11.17 -30.47
C ASP A 8 -13.31 -10.63 -29.03
N ALA A 9 -12.35 -10.84 -28.11
CA ALA A 9 -12.46 -10.55 -26.66
C ALA A 9 -13.14 -9.22 -26.24
N VAL A 10 -12.95 -8.10 -26.94
CA VAL A 10 -13.56 -6.81 -26.55
C VAL A 10 -14.91 -6.57 -27.24
N LEU A 11 -15.07 -6.96 -28.50
CA LEU A 11 -16.32 -6.81 -29.23
C LEU A 11 -17.39 -7.76 -28.69
N ASP A 12 -17.00 -8.99 -28.39
CA ASP A 12 -17.90 -9.99 -27.80
C ASP A 12 -18.25 -9.65 -26.36
N TRP A 13 -17.29 -9.16 -25.58
CA TRP A 13 -17.55 -8.66 -24.23
C TRP A 13 -18.50 -7.47 -24.25
N ALA A 14 -18.27 -6.47 -25.11
CA ALA A 14 -19.12 -5.30 -25.20
C ALA A 14 -20.53 -5.64 -25.69
N ARG A 15 -20.67 -6.57 -26.64
CA ARG A 15 -21.97 -7.13 -27.06
C ARG A 15 -22.68 -7.74 -25.86
N ASP A 16 -22.05 -8.71 -25.20
CA ASP A 16 -22.65 -9.44 -24.10
C ASP A 16 -23.01 -8.50 -22.93
N HIS A 17 -22.17 -7.49 -22.66
CA HIS A 17 -22.43 -6.50 -21.63
C HIS A 17 -23.61 -5.58 -21.99
N ARG A 18 -23.76 -5.17 -23.25
CA ARG A 18 -24.94 -4.41 -23.72
C ARG A 18 -26.22 -5.25 -23.65
N VAL A 19 -26.14 -6.53 -23.99
CA VAL A 19 -27.27 -7.46 -23.84
C VAL A 19 -27.67 -7.61 -22.37
N HIS A 20 -26.69 -7.77 -21.47
CA HIS A 20 -26.92 -7.81 -20.02
C HIS A 20 -27.69 -6.59 -19.52
N HIS A 21 -27.25 -5.37 -19.85
CA HIS A 21 -27.94 -4.15 -19.40
C HIS A 21 -29.35 -4.02 -19.96
N LYS A 22 -29.59 -4.43 -21.21
CA LYS A 22 -30.88 -4.27 -21.89
C LYS A 22 -31.90 -5.34 -21.52
N TYR A 23 -31.44 -6.54 -21.17
CA TYR A 23 -32.28 -7.71 -20.92
C TYR A 23 -31.95 -8.38 -19.58
N SER A 24 -31.55 -7.57 -18.59
CA SER A 24 -31.14 -8.02 -17.25
C SER A 24 -32.17 -8.96 -16.64
N GLU A 25 -31.68 -10.00 -15.96
CA GLU A 25 -32.52 -10.98 -15.24
C GLU A 25 -33.46 -11.83 -16.13
N THR A 26 -33.25 -11.80 -17.45
CA THR A 26 -33.96 -12.67 -18.40
C THR A 26 -33.05 -13.75 -18.98
N ASP A 27 -33.61 -14.67 -19.76
CA ASP A 27 -32.86 -15.69 -20.49
C ASP A 27 -31.95 -15.15 -21.61
N ALA A 28 -32.07 -13.87 -21.94
CA ALA A 28 -31.15 -13.16 -22.80
C ALA A 28 -29.95 -12.55 -22.04
N ASP A 29 -29.95 -12.51 -20.70
CA ASP A 29 -28.82 -12.02 -19.90
C ASP A 29 -27.69 -13.08 -19.84
N PRO A 30 -26.48 -12.80 -20.37
CA PRO A 30 -25.35 -13.73 -20.37
C PRO A 30 -24.98 -14.28 -19.00
N HIS A 31 -25.18 -13.50 -17.94
CA HIS A 31 -24.85 -13.88 -16.56
C HIS A 31 -26.06 -13.68 -15.65
N ASN A 32 -27.23 -14.10 -16.15
CA ASN A 32 -28.54 -14.01 -15.48
C ASN A 32 -28.48 -14.42 -14.00
N ALA A 33 -28.63 -13.43 -13.11
CA ALA A 33 -28.56 -13.62 -11.66
C ALA A 33 -29.71 -14.45 -11.08
N THR A 34 -30.84 -14.56 -11.79
CA THR A 34 -31.99 -15.39 -11.36
C THR A 34 -31.67 -16.89 -11.36
N ARG A 35 -30.63 -17.30 -12.10
CA ARG A 35 -30.12 -18.68 -12.13
C ARG A 35 -29.19 -19.02 -10.94
N GLY A 36 -29.07 -18.11 -9.98
CA GLY A 36 -28.34 -18.30 -8.73
C GLY A 36 -26.87 -17.86 -8.77
N PHE A 37 -26.30 -17.67 -7.58
CA PHE A 37 -24.97 -17.09 -7.36
C PHE A 37 -23.86 -17.81 -8.15
N PHE A 38 -23.86 -19.14 -8.17
CA PHE A 38 -22.84 -19.89 -8.89
C PHE A 38 -22.86 -19.60 -10.40
N PHE A 39 -24.06 -19.55 -11.00
CA PHE A 39 -24.23 -19.31 -12.43
C PHE A 39 -23.76 -17.91 -12.83
N SER A 40 -24.22 -16.87 -12.12
CA SER A 40 -23.87 -15.47 -12.44
C SER A 40 -22.41 -15.12 -12.12
N HIS A 41 -21.77 -15.82 -11.18
CA HIS A 41 -20.39 -15.54 -10.80
C HIS A 41 -19.34 -16.19 -11.72
N VAL A 42 -19.55 -17.45 -12.12
CA VAL A 42 -18.60 -18.18 -12.97
C VAL A 42 -19.24 -19.26 -13.84
N GLY A 43 -20.39 -19.82 -13.42
CA GLY A 43 -21.03 -20.93 -14.10
C GLY A 43 -21.42 -20.64 -15.55
N TRP A 44 -21.79 -19.40 -15.88
CA TRP A 44 -22.13 -18.99 -17.24
C TRP A 44 -20.97 -19.08 -18.23
N LEU A 45 -19.71 -19.00 -17.76
CA LEU A 45 -18.50 -19.20 -18.57
C LEU A 45 -18.21 -20.68 -18.84
N LEU A 46 -18.83 -21.57 -18.07
CA LEU A 46 -18.59 -23.01 -18.11
C LEU A 46 -19.64 -23.78 -18.91
N VAL A 47 -20.70 -23.09 -19.35
CA VAL A 47 -21.82 -23.68 -20.10
C VAL A 47 -22.05 -22.95 -21.42
N ARG A 48 -22.75 -23.61 -22.35
CA ARG A 48 -23.16 -22.92 -23.58
C ARG A 48 -24.16 -21.82 -23.25
N LYS A 49 -23.97 -20.66 -23.87
CA LYS A 49 -24.90 -19.53 -23.77
C LYS A 49 -26.30 -19.94 -24.21
N HIS A 50 -27.30 -19.46 -23.49
CA HIS A 50 -28.70 -19.59 -23.86
C HIS A 50 -28.97 -18.99 -25.27
N PRO A 51 -29.80 -19.62 -26.13
CA PRO A 51 -30.03 -19.16 -27.50
C PRO A 51 -30.52 -17.71 -27.60
N GLU A 52 -31.28 -17.24 -26.60
CA GLU A 52 -31.79 -15.87 -26.55
C GLU A 52 -30.69 -14.81 -26.47
N ILE A 53 -29.55 -15.10 -25.82
CA ILE A 53 -28.40 -14.19 -25.75
C ILE A 53 -27.91 -13.86 -27.17
N LYS A 54 -27.85 -14.86 -28.05
CA LYS A 54 -27.43 -14.67 -29.44
C LYS A 54 -28.52 -13.94 -30.23
N ALA A 55 -29.78 -14.35 -30.10
CA ALA A 55 -30.91 -13.73 -30.80
C ALA A 55 -31.04 -12.23 -30.48
N LYS A 56 -30.93 -11.86 -29.19
CA LYS A 56 -30.97 -10.46 -28.74
C LYS A 56 -29.63 -9.73 -28.98
N GLY A 57 -28.50 -10.42 -28.97
CA GLY A 57 -27.20 -9.85 -29.33
C GLY A 57 -27.08 -9.38 -30.78
N HIS A 58 -27.95 -9.87 -31.68
CA HIS A 58 -28.07 -9.39 -33.06
C HIS A 58 -28.86 -8.07 -33.18
N THR A 59 -29.68 -7.72 -32.18
CA THR A 59 -30.47 -6.48 -32.17
C THR A 59 -29.78 -5.33 -31.43
N ILE A 60 -28.61 -5.58 -30.85
CA ILE A 60 -27.77 -4.56 -30.23
C ILE A 60 -26.99 -3.81 -31.33
N ASP A 61 -27.14 -2.48 -31.34
CA ASP A 61 -26.31 -1.62 -32.16
C ASP A 61 -24.84 -1.72 -31.71
N LYS A 62 -23.97 -1.94 -32.68
CA LYS A 62 -22.52 -2.11 -32.53
C LYS A 62 -21.75 -1.21 -33.50
N THR A 63 -22.44 -0.33 -34.23
CA THR A 63 -21.83 0.51 -35.27
C THR A 63 -20.69 1.36 -34.72
N ASP A 64 -20.82 1.86 -33.49
CA ASP A 64 -19.80 2.58 -32.75
C ASP A 64 -18.54 1.73 -32.48
N LEU A 65 -18.71 0.45 -32.13
CA LEU A 65 -17.61 -0.47 -31.90
C LEU A 65 -16.91 -0.89 -33.20
N TRP A 66 -17.66 -1.00 -34.30
CA TRP A 66 -17.12 -1.32 -35.62
C TRP A 66 -16.41 -0.13 -36.29
N ALA A 67 -16.77 1.09 -35.89
CA ALA A 67 -16.13 2.31 -36.37
C ALA A 67 -14.80 2.62 -35.67
N ASP A 68 -14.48 1.94 -34.55
CA ASP A 68 -13.25 2.18 -33.78
C ASP A 68 -12.03 1.47 -34.40
N PRO A 69 -11.03 2.22 -34.91
CA PRO A 69 -9.85 1.65 -35.56
C PRO A 69 -8.97 0.81 -34.62
N ILE A 70 -8.97 1.12 -33.31
CA ILE A 70 -8.18 0.42 -32.28
C ILE A 70 -8.79 -0.96 -32.02
N LEU A 71 -10.12 -1.05 -31.92
CA LEU A 71 -10.81 -2.33 -31.76
C LEU A 71 -10.64 -3.21 -33.00
N HIS A 72 -10.64 -2.61 -34.19
CA HIS A 72 -10.38 -3.32 -35.44
C HIS A 72 -8.93 -3.83 -35.53
N PHE A 73 -7.96 -3.04 -35.05
CA PHE A 73 -6.56 -3.45 -34.95
C PHE A 73 -6.35 -4.60 -33.95
N GLN A 74 -6.99 -4.52 -32.77
CA GLN A 74 -6.97 -5.60 -31.77
C GLN A 74 -7.53 -6.91 -32.35
N LYS A 75 -8.65 -6.84 -33.08
CA LYS A 75 -9.23 -8.00 -33.76
C LYS A 75 -8.27 -8.62 -34.78
N LYS A 76 -7.54 -7.80 -35.54
CA LYS A 76 -6.54 -8.26 -36.51
C LYS A 76 -5.35 -8.95 -35.84
N LEU A 77 -4.89 -8.46 -34.69
CA LEU A 77 -3.82 -9.09 -33.91
C LEU A 77 -4.23 -10.44 -33.32
N VAL A 78 -5.45 -10.54 -32.79
CA VAL A 78 -5.97 -11.78 -32.18
C VAL A 78 -6.24 -12.84 -33.26
N SER A 79 -6.75 -12.46 -34.42
CA SER A 79 -6.97 -13.40 -35.54
C SER A 79 -5.65 -13.93 -36.13
N ASN A 80 -4.65 -13.06 -36.35
CA ASN A 80 -3.33 -13.48 -36.84
C ASN A 80 -2.59 -14.42 -35.85
N SER A 81 -2.75 -14.18 -34.54
CA SER A 81 -2.20 -15.05 -33.48
C SER A 81 -2.75 -16.48 -33.51
N ILE A 82 -3.96 -16.68 -34.02
CA ILE A 82 -4.64 -17.97 -34.08
C ILE A 82 -4.26 -18.75 -35.34
N GLU A 83 -3.97 -18.08 -36.46
CA GLU A 83 -3.46 -18.74 -37.66
C GLU A 83 -2.03 -19.28 -37.44
N THR A 84 -1.18 -18.53 -36.73
CA THR A 84 0.17 -18.97 -36.36
C THR A 84 0.21 -20.11 -35.34
N SER A 85 -0.81 -20.25 -34.49
CA SER A 85 -0.85 -21.34 -33.49
C SER A 85 -1.40 -22.67 -34.05
N LYS A 86 -2.01 -22.63 -35.24
CA LYS A 86 -2.44 -23.83 -35.96
C LYS A 86 -1.35 -24.42 -36.86
N SER A 87 -0.34 -23.64 -37.27
CA SER A 87 0.71 -24.12 -38.18
C SER A 87 1.90 -24.76 -37.47
N ASP A 88 2.27 -24.35 -36.24
CA ASP A 88 3.57 -24.75 -35.67
C ASP A 88 3.47 -25.39 -34.28
N ARG A 89 3.72 -26.71 -34.25
CA ARG A 89 3.96 -27.49 -33.02
C ARG A 89 5.46 -27.62 -32.74
N THR A 90 6.12 -26.56 -32.26
CA THR A 90 7.44 -26.65 -31.59
C THR A 90 7.59 -25.55 -30.52
N PRO A 91 8.43 -25.73 -29.49
CA PRO A 91 8.46 -24.85 -28.32
C PRO A 91 9.16 -23.52 -28.64
N LEU A 92 8.52 -22.40 -28.31
CA LEU A 92 9.07 -21.06 -28.46
C LEU A 92 10.32 -20.87 -27.60
N SER A 93 11.47 -20.71 -28.26
CA SER A 93 12.57 -19.88 -27.77
C SER A 93 12.42 -18.50 -28.41
N VAL A 94 12.20 -17.45 -27.62
CA VAL A 94 12.19 -16.08 -28.13
C VAL A 94 13.37 -15.33 -27.52
N ASN A 95 14.28 -14.95 -28.41
CA ASN A 95 15.47 -14.15 -28.15
C ASN A 95 15.10 -12.78 -27.54
N LEU A 96 15.55 -12.55 -26.30
CA LEU A 96 15.34 -11.33 -25.49
C LEU A 96 16.26 -10.15 -25.86
N ILE A 97 17.10 -10.29 -26.89
CA ILE A 97 18.21 -9.36 -27.15
C ILE A 97 17.82 -8.17 -28.06
N ASN A 98 16.73 -8.25 -28.82
CA ASN A 98 16.36 -7.18 -29.77
C ASN A 98 15.36 -6.13 -29.22
N LEU A 99 14.86 -6.26 -27.99
CA LEU A 99 13.90 -5.30 -27.41
C LEU A 99 14.57 -4.09 -26.72
N PHE A 100 15.89 -4.16 -26.46
CA PHE A 100 16.62 -3.12 -25.72
C PHE A 100 17.25 -2.03 -26.62
N GLY A 101 17.15 -2.17 -27.95
CA GLY A 101 17.85 -1.29 -28.90
C GLY A 101 17.19 0.05 -29.23
N GLU A 102 15.87 0.21 -29.07
CA GLU A 102 15.15 1.38 -29.64
C GLU A 102 14.62 2.41 -28.64
N ILE A 103 14.83 2.23 -27.33
CA ILE A 103 14.34 3.20 -26.31
C ILE A 103 15.38 4.28 -25.97
N SER A 104 16.62 4.18 -26.48
CA SER A 104 17.74 5.04 -26.06
C SER A 104 17.94 6.35 -26.83
N TYR A 105 16.98 6.86 -27.60
CA TYR A 105 17.25 8.06 -28.44
C TYR A 105 16.26 9.23 -28.40
N CYS A 106 15.34 9.32 -27.44
CA CYS A 106 14.51 10.53 -27.33
C CYS A 106 14.58 11.22 -25.96
N ALA A 107 15.33 12.33 -25.99
CA ALA A 107 15.14 13.56 -25.22
C ALA A 107 15.68 13.61 -23.79
N VAL A 108 17.01 13.70 -23.72
CA VAL A 108 17.71 14.65 -22.85
C VAL A 108 17.38 16.07 -23.34
N SER A 109 16.71 16.88 -22.51
CA SER A 109 16.92 18.33 -22.50
C SER A 109 16.62 18.85 -21.10
N GLY A 110 17.63 19.45 -20.48
CA GLY A 110 17.56 19.96 -19.12
C GLY A 110 16.73 21.24 -19.03
N ARG A 111 15.87 21.32 -18.02
CA ARG A 111 15.41 22.58 -17.46
C ARG A 111 15.79 22.63 -15.98
N LYS A 112 16.45 23.72 -15.60
CA LYS A 112 16.58 24.14 -14.21
C LYS A 112 15.23 24.74 -13.82
N ASP A 113 14.34 23.91 -13.29
CA ASP A 113 13.06 24.40 -12.78
C ASP A 113 13.21 24.71 -11.28
N THR A 114 13.35 26.00 -10.97
CA THR A 114 13.00 26.53 -9.65
C THR A 114 11.50 26.32 -9.45
N MET A 115 11.11 25.59 -8.39
CA MET A 115 9.70 25.33 -8.08
C MET A 115 8.94 26.65 -7.83
N PRO A 116 7.69 26.77 -8.30
CA PRO A 116 6.82 27.87 -7.90
C PRO A 116 6.36 27.70 -6.44
N PRO A 117 5.95 28.79 -5.76
CA PRO A 117 5.44 28.73 -4.40
C PRO A 117 4.21 27.83 -4.31
N GLN A 118 4.12 27.04 -3.23
CA GLN A 118 2.92 26.24 -2.94
C GLN A 118 1.82 27.17 -2.42
N ASP A 119 1.04 27.73 -3.33
CA ASP A 119 -0.15 28.48 -2.98
C ASP A 119 -1.24 27.52 -2.44
N GLN A 120 -1.59 27.75 -1.16
CA GLN A 120 -2.85 27.44 -0.47
C GLN A 120 -3.61 26.16 -0.89
N GLN A 121 -3.31 25.04 -0.25
CA GLN A 121 -4.21 23.88 -0.22
C GLN A 121 -5.27 24.05 0.86
N THR A 122 -6.45 24.56 0.49
CA THR A 122 -7.62 24.51 1.39
C THR A 122 -8.16 23.08 1.49
N GLY A 123 -8.28 22.54 2.71
CA GLY A 123 -9.08 21.34 3.00
C GLY A 123 -8.33 20.08 3.48
N SER A 124 -7.10 20.19 4.00
CA SER A 124 -6.48 19.13 4.81
C SER A 124 -6.76 19.39 6.29
N TRP A 125 -7.08 18.35 7.06
CA TRP A 125 -7.17 18.45 8.53
C TRP A 125 -5.79 18.31 9.21
N VAL A 126 -4.75 18.05 8.42
CA VAL A 126 -3.36 18.10 8.86
C VAL A 126 -2.89 19.54 8.72
N LEU A 127 -2.64 20.18 9.87
CA LEU A 127 -2.17 21.57 9.94
C LEU A 127 -0.78 21.67 9.32
N HIS A 128 -0.70 22.24 8.12
CA HIS A 128 0.55 22.61 7.47
C HIS A 128 1.06 23.96 8.01
N GLU A 129 2.33 24.28 7.75
CA GLU A 129 2.88 25.60 8.04
C GLU A 129 2.12 26.76 7.35
N ALA A 130 1.21 26.48 6.41
CA ALA A 130 0.36 27.52 5.81
C ALA A 130 -0.91 27.82 6.66
N ASP A 131 -1.29 26.94 7.59
CA ASP A 131 -2.52 27.06 8.37
C ASP A 131 -2.38 27.98 9.60
N PHE A 132 -1.27 28.71 9.72
CA PHE A 132 -0.92 29.55 10.86
C PHE A 132 -1.79 30.80 11.07
N ASN A 133 -2.75 31.09 10.19
CA ASN A 133 -3.38 32.42 10.12
C ASN A 133 -4.92 32.47 10.12
N LYS A 134 -5.62 31.43 10.59
CA LYS A 134 -7.09 31.50 10.78
C LYS A 134 -7.52 31.04 12.16
N ASP A 135 -8.38 31.84 12.78
CA ASP A 135 -9.02 31.61 14.07
C ASP A 135 -9.49 30.16 14.19
N ALA A 136 -8.81 29.39 15.04
CA ALA A 136 -9.07 27.98 15.23
C ALA A 136 -10.37 27.79 16.02
N THR A 137 -11.49 27.75 15.33
CA THR A 137 -12.74 27.16 15.83
C THR A 137 -12.45 25.74 16.30
N VAL A 138 -12.88 25.39 17.52
CA VAL A 138 -12.72 24.06 18.13
C VAL A 138 -13.09 22.98 17.12
N ILE A 139 -12.07 22.28 16.59
CA ILE A 139 -12.23 21.23 15.59
C ILE A 139 -12.65 19.97 16.37
N VAL A 140 -13.95 19.67 16.37
CA VAL A 140 -14.42 18.35 16.80
C VAL A 140 -13.82 17.32 15.84
N PRO A 141 -13.09 16.29 16.32
CA PRO A 141 -12.52 15.30 15.42
C PRO A 141 -13.64 14.66 14.59
N PRO A 142 -13.47 14.54 13.26
CA PRO A 142 -14.47 13.91 12.41
C PRO A 142 -14.82 12.52 12.98
N SER A 143 -16.12 12.21 13.04
CA SER A 143 -16.56 10.86 13.42
C SER A 143 -17.15 10.17 12.20
N ALA A 144 -16.79 8.90 12.02
CA ALA A 144 -17.27 8.11 10.90
C ALA A 144 -18.80 7.99 10.88
N GLU A 145 -19.40 8.09 9.70
CA GLU A 145 -20.84 7.86 9.56
C GLU A 145 -21.18 6.39 9.88
N LYS A 146 -22.36 6.20 10.48
CA LYS A 146 -22.96 4.88 10.66
C LYS A 146 -23.32 4.33 9.28
N ARG A 147 -22.82 3.14 8.94
CA ARG A 147 -23.09 2.47 7.67
C ARG A 147 -23.33 0.99 7.84
N LYS A 148 -24.01 0.40 6.86
CA LYS A 148 -24.07 -1.07 6.72
C LYS A 148 -22.76 -1.57 6.11
N TRP A 149 -22.24 -2.66 6.68
CA TRP A 149 -21.00 -3.28 6.23
C TRP A 149 -21.26 -4.29 5.13
N GLU A 150 -20.62 -4.12 3.98
CA GLU A 150 -20.61 -5.10 2.91
C GLU A 150 -19.35 -5.96 3.05
N ILE A 151 -19.50 -7.15 3.63
CA ILE A 151 -18.39 -8.08 3.89
C ILE A 151 -17.91 -8.72 2.59
N VAL A 152 -16.59 -8.72 2.39
CA VAL A 152 -15.92 -9.41 1.29
C VAL A 152 -15.44 -10.77 1.80
N TRP A 153 -16.34 -11.77 1.76
CA TRP A 153 -16.08 -13.10 2.34
C TRP A 153 -14.82 -13.80 1.82
N ARG A 154 -14.45 -13.56 0.55
CA ARG A 154 -13.17 -14.04 0.00
C ARG A 154 -11.98 -13.57 0.84
N ASN A 155 -11.95 -12.29 1.21
CA ASN A 155 -10.86 -11.72 2.01
C ASN A 155 -10.89 -12.29 3.44
N VAL A 156 -12.09 -12.44 4.03
CA VAL A 156 -12.25 -13.07 5.34
C VAL A 156 -11.65 -14.48 5.36
N ILE A 157 -12.01 -15.32 4.39
CA ILE A 157 -11.48 -16.69 4.29
C ILE A 157 -9.96 -16.68 4.13
N ILE A 158 -9.43 -15.85 3.21
CA ILE A 158 -7.98 -15.74 2.99
C ILE A 158 -7.26 -15.33 4.27
N PHE A 159 -7.71 -14.28 4.96
CA PHE A 159 -7.05 -13.83 6.19
C PHE A 159 -7.19 -14.84 7.32
N VAL A 160 -8.34 -15.51 7.49
CA VAL A 160 -8.49 -16.56 8.50
C VAL A 160 -7.53 -17.72 8.24
N THR A 161 -7.50 -18.25 7.01
CA THR A 161 -6.58 -19.34 6.64
C THR A 161 -5.12 -18.91 6.80
N LEU A 162 -4.78 -17.68 6.39
CA LEU A 162 -3.44 -17.14 6.52
C LEU A 162 -3.01 -17.05 7.99
N HIS A 163 -3.87 -16.56 8.89
CA HIS A 163 -3.54 -16.44 10.31
C HIS A 163 -3.46 -17.80 11.01
N ILE A 164 -4.31 -18.77 10.66
CA ILE A 164 -4.19 -20.16 11.15
C ILE A 164 -2.83 -20.74 10.73
N GLY A 165 -2.46 -20.58 9.47
CA GLY A 165 -1.14 -20.97 8.96
C GLY A 165 0.00 -20.22 9.65
N GLY A 166 -0.20 -18.94 9.97
CA GLY A 166 0.77 -18.12 10.70
C GLY A 166 1.01 -18.60 12.13
N VAL A 167 -0.04 -18.97 12.86
CA VAL A 167 0.06 -19.57 14.20
C VAL A 167 0.79 -20.91 14.14
N TYR A 168 0.46 -21.75 13.16
CA TYR A 168 1.17 -23.01 12.96
C TYR A 168 2.65 -22.79 12.59
N GLY A 169 2.95 -21.82 11.73
CA GLY A 169 4.31 -21.43 11.39
C GLY A 169 5.09 -20.86 12.59
N ALA A 170 4.43 -20.12 13.50
CA ALA A 170 5.03 -19.68 14.76
C ALA A 170 5.40 -20.87 15.65
N TYR A 171 4.52 -21.88 15.74
CA TYR A 171 4.83 -23.12 16.44
C TYR A 171 6.05 -23.82 15.84
N LEU A 172 6.14 -23.96 14.52
CA LEU A 172 7.30 -24.55 13.84
C LEU A 172 8.58 -23.72 14.03
N PHE A 173 8.48 -22.39 14.00
CA PHE A 173 9.59 -21.47 14.28
C PHE A 173 10.19 -21.71 15.66
N LEU A 174 9.35 -21.98 16.68
CA LEU A 174 9.81 -22.20 18.05
C LEU A 174 10.34 -23.64 18.27
N THR A 175 9.80 -24.63 17.56
CA THR A 175 10.04 -26.05 17.85
C THR A 175 10.99 -26.71 16.86
N THR A 176 10.69 -26.73 15.56
CA THR A 176 11.31 -27.63 14.58
C THR A 176 12.21 -26.95 13.56
N ALA A 177 12.00 -25.65 13.26
CA ALA A 177 12.77 -24.96 12.24
C ALA A 177 14.26 -24.88 12.62
N MET A 178 15.15 -25.03 11.64
CA MET A 178 16.60 -24.85 11.83
C MET A 178 16.91 -23.41 12.24
N TRP A 179 17.97 -23.22 13.04
CA TRP A 179 18.40 -21.89 13.47
C TRP A 179 18.70 -20.94 12.31
N THR A 180 19.28 -21.45 11.22
CA THR A 180 19.53 -20.68 9.99
C THR A 180 18.23 -20.20 9.34
N THR A 181 17.20 -21.05 9.28
CA THR A 181 15.85 -20.71 8.80
C THR A 181 15.19 -19.65 9.66
N ARG A 182 15.30 -19.77 11.00
CA ARG A 182 14.78 -18.77 11.93
C ARG A 182 15.45 -17.41 11.73
N PHE A 183 16.78 -17.40 11.65
CA PHE A 183 17.55 -16.18 11.37
C PHE A 183 17.16 -15.56 10.03
N PHE A 184 17.05 -16.37 8.98
CA PHE A 184 16.62 -15.90 7.67
C PHE A 184 15.20 -15.30 7.68
N ALA A 185 14.26 -15.88 8.42
CA ALA A 185 12.92 -15.31 8.60
C ALA A 185 12.96 -13.93 9.29
N VAL A 186 13.83 -13.74 10.30
CA VAL A 186 14.04 -12.46 10.97
C VAL A 186 14.67 -11.42 10.01
N VAL A 187 15.64 -11.82 9.19
CA VAL A 187 16.21 -10.94 8.15
C VAL A 187 15.14 -10.51 7.15
N LEU A 188 14.33 -11.45 6.66
CA LEU A 188 13.21 -11.14 5.74
C LEU A 188 12.18 -10.22 6.40
N TYR A 189 11.91 -10.39 7.69
CA TYR A 189 11.07 -9.48 8.46
C TYR A 189 11.62 -8.05 8.46
N ILE A 190 12.91 -7.86 8.78
CA ILE A 190 13.55 -6.54 8.78
C ILE A 190 13.55 -5.94 7.38
N CYS A 191 13.89 -6.71 6.34
CA CYS A 191 13.83 -6.26 4.95
C CYS A 191 12.41 -5.82 4.57
N SER A 192 11.39 -6.63 4.88
CA SER A 192 9.98 -6.29 4.62
C SER A 192 9.59 -4.99 5.31
N GLY A 193 9.93 -4.86 6.60
CA GLY A 193 9.69 -3.66 7.39
C GLY A 193 10.33 -2.43 6.77
N LEU A 194 11.63 -2.46 6.43
CA LEU A 194 12.33 -1.36 5.75
C LEU A 194 11.72 -1.01 4.39
N GLY A 195 11.22 -1.99 3.65
CA GLY A 195 10.49 -1.77 2.40
C GLY A 195 9.22 -0.93 2.58
N ILE A 196 8.53 -1.11 3.70
CA ILE A 196 7.36 -0.29 4.07
C ILE A 196 7.82 1.05 4.65
N THR A 197 8.62 1.04 5.72
CA THR A 197 8.96 2.23 6.52
C THR A 197 9.91 3.18 5.79
N ALA A 198 11.12 2.71 5.44
CA ALA A 198 12.10 3.54 4.73
C ALA A 198 11.70 3.77 3.27
N GLY A 199 11.01 2.81 2.66
CA GLY A 199 10.50 2.87 1.29
C GLY A 199 9.13 3.51 1.16
N ALA A 200 8.08 2.69 1.14
CA ALA A 200 6.71 3.09 0.79
C ALA A 200 6.24 4.34 1.54
N HIS A 201 6.57 4.42 2.83
CA HIS A 201 6.19 5.46 3.75
C HIS A 201 7.05 6.72 3.64
N ARG A 202 8.29 6.70 4.14
CA ARG A 202 9.13 7.90 4.26
C ARG A 202 9.60 8.43 2.90
N LEU A 203 10.07 7.55 2.00
CA LEU A 203 10.58 7.96 0.69
C LEU A 203 9.45 8.37 -0.27
N TRP A 204 8.49 7.48 -0.50
CA TRP A 204 7.51 7.67 -1.57
C TRP A 204 6.23 8.36 -1.12
N ALA A 205 5.62 7.98 0.01
CA ALA A 205 4.40 8.66 0.47
C ALA A 205 4.69 10.09 0.94
N HIS A 206 5.76 10.29 1.73
CA HIS A 206 6.07 11.58 2.38
C HIS A 206 7.17 12.42 1.74
N LYS A 207 7.99 11.85 0.82
CA LYS A 207 9.10 12.58 0.19
C LYS A 207 10.03 13.23 1.24
N SER A 208 10.27 12.54 2.36
CA SER A 208 11.04 13.08 3.49
C SER A 208 12.54 13.01 3.27
N TYR A 209 12.99 12.23 2.28
CA TYR A 209 14.35 12.22 1.76
C TYR A 209 14.37 11.83 0.28
N LYS A 210 15.53 11.93 -0.37
CA LYS A 210 15.76 11.47 -1.74
C LYS A 210 16.69 10.26 -1.75
N ALA A 211 16.42 9.33 -2.67
CA ALA A 211 17.20 8.10 -2.84
C ALA A 211 17.80 8.03 -4.25
N ARG A 212 19.03 7.54 -4.35
CA ARG A 212 19.66 7.17 -5.63
C ARG A 212 19.13 5.82 -6.12
N LEU A 213 19.36 5.53 -7.39
CA LEU A 213 18.83 4.34 -8.08
C LEU A 213 19.05 3.02 -7.31
N PRO A 214 20.25 2.71 -6.76
CA PRO A 214 20.45 1.45 -6.04
C PRO A 214 19.51 1.27 -4.84
N LEU A 215 19.34 2.32 -4.04
CA LEU A 215 18.46 2.29 -2.87
C LEU A 215 16.98 2.21 -3.27
N LYS A 216 16.57 2.91 -4.34
CA LYS A 216 15.20 2.82 -4.85
C LYS A 216 14.85 1.39 -5.30
N ILE A 217 15.76 0.72 -6.01
CA ILE A 217 15.60 -0.67 -6.42
C ILE A 217 15.50 -1.58 -5.19
N LEU A 218 16.44 -1.44 -4.25
CA LEU A 218 16.49 -2.23 -3.02
C LEU A 218 15.19 -2.13 -2.22
N LEU A 219 14.73 -0.90 -1.96
CA LEU A 219 13.49 -0.65 -1.21
C LEU A 219 12.24 -1.12 -1.96
N THR A 220 12.25 -1.09 -3.30
CA THR A 220 11.15 -1.63 -4.10
C THR A 220 11.07 -3.16 -3.97
N VAL A 221 12.21 -3.85 -4.00
CA VAL A 221 12.29 -5.30 -3.77
C VAL A 221 11.81 -5.64 -2.36
N PHE A 222 12.32 -4.91 -1.36
CA PHE A 222 11.91 -5.09 0.04
C PHE A 222 10.40 -4.88 0.23
N ASN A 223 9.82 -3.85 -0.38
CA ASN A 223 8.37 -3.63 -0.37
C ASN A 223 7.61 -4.79 -1.03
N THR A 224 8.13 -5.36 -2.13
CA THR A 224 7.51 -6.53 -2.78
C THR A 224 7.58 -7.80 -1.90
N ILE A 225 8.62 -7.98 -1.09
CA ILE A 225 8.69 -9.06 -0.08
C ILE A 225 7.62 -8.84 1.01
N ALA A 226 7.34 -7.59 1.38
CA ALA A 226 6.38 -7.25 2.43
C ALA A 226 4.91 -7.54 2.05
N PHE A 227 4.60 -7.54 0.75
CA PHE A 227 3.25 -7.78 0.20
C PHE A 227 2.15 -6.95 0.89
N GLN A 228 2.31 -5.63 0.88
CA GLN A 228 1.26 -4.69 1.32
C GLN A 228 0.84 -3.80 0.15
N ASP A 229 0.45 -4.42 -0.95
CA ASP A 229 0.29 -3.79 -2.27
C ASP A 229 1.57 -3.16 -2.86
N ALA A 230 1.49 -2.79 -4.15
CA ALA A 230 2.58 -2.08 -4.81
C ALA A 230 2.73 -0.68 -4.20
N VAL A 231 3.96 -0.13 -4.22
CA VAL A 231 4.27 1.18 -3.62
C VAL A 231 3.30 2.27 -4.09
N LEU A 232 2.90 2.27 -5.37
CA LEU A 232 1.95 3.25 -5.91
C LEU A 232 0.59 3.20 -5.21
N ASP A 233 0.06 2.01 -4.94
CA ASP A 233 -1.26 1.86 -4.30
C ASP A 233 -1.15 2.16 -2.80
N TRP A 234 -0.11 1.65 -2.15
CA TRP A 234 0.15 1.88 -0.72
C TRP A 234 0.34 3.37 -0.44
N ALA A 235 1.18 4.06 -1.21
CA ALA A 235 1.45 5.48 -1.02
C ALA A 235 0.22 6.35 -1.31
N ARG A 236 -0.65 5.96 -2.26
CA ARG A 236 -1.93 6.65 -2.47
C ARG A 236 -2.80 6.55 -1.23
N ASP A 237 -3.04 5.34 -0.75
CA ASP A 237 -3.91 5.09 0.39
C ASP A 237 -3.33 5.73 1.67
N HIS A 238 -2.00 5.79 1.81
CA HIS A 238 -1.32 6.48 2.92
C HIS A 238 -1.43 8.01 2.82
N ARG A 239 -1.26 8.61 1.63
CA ARG A 239 -1.51 10.05 1.42
C ARG A 239 -2.97 10.41 1.70
N MET A 240 -3.91 9.52 1.35
CA MET A 240 -5.31 9.68 1.73
C MET A 240 -5.51 9.65 3.24
N HIS A 241 -4.89 8.68 3.91
CA HIS A 241 -4.95 8.53 5.35
C HIS A 241 -4.49 9.80 6.07
N HIS A 242 -3.34 10.38 5.71
CA HIS A 242 -2.93 11.66 6.30
C HIS A 242 -3.91 12.79 5.99
N LYS A 243 -4.28 13.00 4.72
CA LYS A 243 -5.10 14.16 4.31
C LYS A 243 -6.51 14.12 4.94
N TYR A 244 -7.06 12.93 5.11
CA TYR A 244 -8.44 12.70 5.51
C TYR A 244 -8.58 11.87 6.78
N SER A 245 -7.54 11.86 7.62
CA SER A 245 -7.44 11.09 8.86
C SER A 245 -8.72 11.21 9.68
N GLU A 246 -9.18 10.08 10.23
CA GLU A 246 -10.41 9.98 11.02
C GLU A 246 -11.74 10.28 10.29
N THR A 247 -11.73 10.57 8.99
CA THR A 247 -12.96 10.74 8.19
C THR A 247 -13.33 9.47 7.42
N ASP A 248 -14.48 9.47 6.75
CA ASP A 248 -14.88 8.36 5.88
C ASP A 248 -14.05 8.21 4.59
N ALA A 249 -13.18 9.17 4.30
CA ALA A 249 -12.19 9.06 3.22
C ALA A 249 -10.84 8.48 3.70
N ASP A 250 -10.67 8.22 5.01
CA ASP A 250 -9.54 7.47 5.53
C ASP A 250 -9.76 5.95 5.34
N PRO A 251 -8.88 5.24 4.60
CA PRO A 251 -9.01 3.81 4.36
C PRO A 251 -9.12 2.95 5.62
N HIS A 252 -8.46 3.35 6.72
CA HIS A 252 -8.39 2.61 7.97
C HIS A 252 -8.81 3.46 9.17
N ASN A 253 -9.82 4.31 8.96
CA ASN A 253 -10.39 5.22 9.97
C ASN A 253 -10.53 4.60 11.37
N ALA A 254 -9.69 5.05 12.30
CA ALA A 254 -9.61 4.56 13.67
C ALA A 254 -10.88 4.84 14.49
N THR A 255 -11.71 5.82 14.11
CA THR A 255 -12.99 6.11 14.81
C THR A 255 -14.01 4.98 14.65
N ARG A 256 -13.80 4.08 13.67
CA ARG A 256 -14.61 2.87 13.47
C ARG A 256 -14.19 1.72 14.40
N GLY A 257 -13.20 1.94 15.26
CA GLY A 257 -12.75 1.03 16.30
C GLY A 257 -11.53 0.20 15.92
N PHE A 258 -10.89 -0.37 16.93
CA PHE A 258 -9.60 -1.07 16.82
C PHE A 258 -9.63 -2.19 15.76
N PHE A 259 -10.66 -3.04 15.77
CA PHE A 259 -10.74 -4.14 14.82
C PHE A 259 -10.82 -3.64 13.37
N PHE A 260 -11.58 -2.57 13.14
CA PHE A 260 -11.72 -1.99 11.80
C PHE A 260 -10.37 -1.45 11.30
N SER A 261 -9.69 -0.62 12.09
CA SER A 261 -8.42 -0.01 11.66
C SER A 261 -7.25 -0.99 11.64
N HIS A 262 -7.32 -2.08 12.40
CA HIS A 262 -6.30 -3.14 12.36
C HIS A 262 -6.43 -4.02 11.11
N VAL A 263 -7.58 -4.67 10.88
CA VAL A 263 -7.76 -5.60 9.75
C VAL A 263 -9.14 -5.50 9.09
N GLY A 264 -10.16 -5.05 9.82
CA GLY A 264 -11.54 -5.05 9.34
C GLY A 264 -11.75 -4.23 8.07
N TRP A 265 -10.98 -3.17 7.85
CA TRP A 265 -11.01 -2.37 6.61
C TRP A 265 -10.65 -3.17 5.35
N LEU A 266 -9.86 -4.25 5.48
CA LEU A 266 -9.54 -5.18 4.40
C LEU A 266 -10.63 -6.24 4.17
N LEU A 267 -11.55 -6.39 5.11
CA LEU A 267 -12.59 -7.43 5.11
C LEU A 267 -13.92 -6.93 4.54
N VAL A 268 -14.06 -5.63 4.28
CA VAL A 268 -15.30 -5.00 3.81
C VAL A 268 -15.05 -4.14 2.58
N ARG A 269 -16.13 -3.77 1.87
CA ARG A 269 -16.03 -2.78 0.80
C ARG A 269 -15.65 -1.41 1.36
N LYS A 270 -14.62 -0.80 0.74
CA LYS A 270 -14.18 0.58 1.01
C LYS A 270 -15.37 1.55 0.95
N HIS A 271 -15.33 2.58 1.79
CA HIS A 271 -16.33 3.64 1.77
C HIS A 271 -16.33 4.38 0.42
N PRO A 272 -17.49 4.82 -0.11
CA PRO A 272 -17.54 5.59 -1.36
C PRO A 272 -16.66 6.84 -1.36
N GLU A 273 -16.52 7.50 -0.21
CA GLU A 273 -15.65 8.68 -0.03
C GLU A 273 -14.18 8.41 -0.33
N ILE A 274 -13.69 7.18 -0.11
CA ILE A 274 -12.31 6.80 -0.47
C ILE A 274 -12.14 6.88 -1.99
N LYS A 275 -13.14 6.45 -2.77
CA LYS A 275 -13.09 6.59 -4.23
C LYS A 275 -13.26 8.04 -4.65
N ALA A 276 -14.22 8.75 -4.07
CA ALA A 276 -14.54 10.13 -4.43
C ALA A 276 -13.33 11.07 -4.19
N LYS A 277 -12.71 10.98 -3.00
CA LYS A 277 -11.57 11.83 -2.63
C LYS A 277 -10.23 11.29 -3.09
N GLY A 278 -10.13 10.00 -3.42
CA GLY A 278 -8.88 9.38 -3.87
C GLY A 278 -8.33 9.97 -5.17
N HIS A 279 -9.19 10.46 -6.07
CA HIS A 279 -8.77 11.16 -7.29
C HIS A 279 -8.15 12.54 -7.02
N THR A 280 -8.32 13.10 -5.81
CA THR A 280 -7.74 14.40 -5.41
C THR A 280 -6.32 14.25 -4.84
N ILE A 281 -5.83 13.02 -4.69
CA ILE A 281 -4.46 12.77 -4.25
C ILE A 281 -3.54 12.88 -5.45
N ASP A 282 -2.62 13.84 -5.39
CA ASP A 282 -1.55 13.93 -6.36
C ASP A 282 -0.65 12.70 -6.26
N MET A 283 -0.44 12.04 -7.40
CA MET A 283 0.40 10.85 -7.55
C MET A 283 1.40 11.04 -8.71
N THR A 284 1.48 12.24 -9.30
CA THR A 284 2.27 12.52 -10.50
C THR A 284 3.75 12.18 -10.31
N ASP A 285 4.29 12.51 -9.13
CA ASP A 285 5.67 12.21 -8.76
C ASP A 285 5.98 10.70 -8.72
N LEU A 286 5.03 9.88 -8.26
CA LEU A 286 5.21 8.44 -8.16
C LEU A 286 5.06 7.76 -9.52
N TRP A 287 4.16 8.27 -10.37
CA TRP A 287 4.01 7.79 -11.75
C TRP A 287 5.18 8.21 -12.65
N ALA A 288 5.87 9.32 -12.34
CA ALA A 288 7.10 9.69 -13.02
C ALA A 288 8.25 8.70 -12.76
N ASP A 289 8.21 7.96 -11.65
CA ASP A 289 9.23 6.99 -11.28
C ASP A 289 9.14 5.69 -12.11
N PRO A 290 10.10 5.40 -13.01
CA PRO A 290 10.05 4.19 -13.83
C PRO A 290 10.14 2.90 -13.01
N ILE A 291 10.77 2.93 -11.83
CA ILE A 291 10.92 1.75 -10.96
C ILE A 291 9.56 1.35 -10.39
N LEU A 292 8.78 2.33 -9.94
CA LEU A 292 7.45 2.09 -9.38
C LEU A 292 6.46 1.64 -10.45
N ARG A 293 6.53 2.23 -11.65
CA ARG A 293 5.74 1.77 -12.81
C ARG A 293 6.09 0.33 -13.18
N PHE A 294 7.37 -0.03 -13.15
CA PHE A 294 7.80 -1.41 -13.38
C PHE A 294 7.23 -2.36 -12.31
N GLN A 295 7.41 -2.02 -11.03
CA GLN A 295 6.89 -2.81 -9.91
C GLN A 295 5.38 -3.01 -10.05
N LYS A 296 4.62 -1.94 -10.28
CA LYS A 296 3.16 -1.99 -10.44
C LYS A 296 2.72 -2.83 -11.64
N LYS A 297 3.41 -2.72 -12.78
CA LYS A 297 3.09 -3.51 -14.00
C LYS A 297 3.28 -5.01 -13.76
N TYR A 298 4.33 -5.40 -13.06
CA TYR A 298 4.68 -6.82 -12.85
C TYR A 298 4.36 -7.33 -11.44
N TYR A 299 3.64 -6.56 -10.63
CA TYR A 299 3.45 -6.83 -9.20
C TYR A 299 2.86 -8.22 -8.94
N LEU A 300 1.87 -8.63 -9.74
CA LEU A 300 1.21 -9.94 -9.60
C LEU A 300 2.14 -11.13 -9.90
N ILE A 301 3.27 -10.89 -10.57
CA ILE A 301 4.31 -11.91 -10.83
C ILE A 301 5.41 -11.79 -9.76
N LEU A 302 5.90 -10.58 -9.50
CA LEU A 302 7.00 -10.33 -8.58
C LEU A 302 6.64 -10.65 -7.12
N MET A 303 5.41 -10.31 -6.69
CA MET A 303 4.95 -10.52 -5.33
C MET A 303 4.96 -12.00 -4.92
N PRO A 304 4.30 -12.94 -5.63
CA PRO A 304 4.30 -14.34 -5.18
C PRO A 304 5.70 -14.94 -5.20
N LEU A 305 6.56 -14.50 -6.13
CA LEU A 305 7.97 -14.90 -6.17
C LEU A 305 8.72 -14.41 -4.93
N ALA A 306 8.65 -13.12 -4.61
CA ALA A 306 9.44 -12.50 -3.55
C ALA A 306 8.90 -12.77 -2.13
N CYS A 307 7.58 -12.83 -1.96
CA CYS A 307 6.94 -13.00 -0.64
C CYS A 307 6.72 -14.47 -0.27
N PHE A 308 6.52 -15.38 -1.23
CA PHE A 308 6.18 -16.77 -0.93
C PHE A 308 7.20 -17.77 -1.47
N ILE A 309 7.47 -17.77 -2.79
CA ILE A 309 8.25 -18.83 -3.43
C ILE A 309 9.73 -18.78 -3.02
N LEU A 310 10.41 -17.64 -3.19
CA LEU A 310 11.83 -17.50 -2.83
C LEU A 310 12.06 -17.68 -1.32
N PRO A 311 11.27 -17.07 -0.41
CA PRO A 311 11.40 -17.34 1.02
C PRO A 311 11.22 -18.79 1.43
N SER A 312 10.43 -19.57 0.68
CA SER A 312 10.22 -21.00 0.94
C SER A 312 11.32 -21.87 0.34
N TYR A 313 11.87 -21.47 -0.82
CA TYR A 313 12.88 -22.24 -1.54
C TYR A 313 14.29 -22.06 -0.96
N ILE A 314 14.68 -20.83 -0.64
CA ILE A 314 16.05 -20.52 -0.19
C ILE A 314 16.47 -21.39 1.01
N PRO A 315 15.63 -21.63 2.04
CA PRO A 315 16.02 -22.47 3.17
C PRO A 315 16.31 -23.93 2.82
N THR A 316 15.74 -24.46 1.74
CA THR A 316 16.02 -25.84 1.33
C THR A 316 17.47 -26.01 0.86
N LEU A 317 18.15 -24.92 0.50
CA LEU A 317 19.57 -24.93 0.09
C LEU A 317 20.53 -25.25 1.25
N TRP A 318 20.12 -25.05 2.50
CA TRP A 318 20.86 -25.46 3.69
C TRP A 318 20.22 -26.65 4.41
N GLY A 319 19.33 -27.39 3.73
CA GLY A 319 18.76 -28.63 4.23
C GLY A 319 17.48 -28.49 5.07
N GLU A 320 16.85 -27.31 5.13
CA GLU A 320 15.54 -27.17 5.77
C GLU A 320 14.45 -27.88 4.97
N SER A 321 13.45 -28.42 5.66
CA SER A 321 12.28 -28.97 4.96
C SER A 321 11.47 -27.87 4.28
N LEU A 322 10.98 -28.13 3.06
CA LEU A 322 10.13 -27.17 2.34
C LEU A 322 8.88 -26.78 3.16
N TRP A 323 8.36 -27.70 3.97
CA TRP A 323 7.22 -27.46 4.83
C TRP A 323 7.50 -26.43 5.93
N ASN A 324 8.59 -26.61 6.69
CA ASN A 324 9.02 -25.63 7.68
C ASN A 324 9.35 -24.29 7.00
N ALA A 325 10.09 -24.31 5.91
CA ALA A 325 10.48 -23.10 5.18
C ALA A 325 9.26 -22.29 4.72
N TYR A 326 8.24 -22.96 4.16
CA TYR A 326 7.00 -22.31 3.72
C TYR A 326 6.21 -21.71 4.90
N PHE A 327 5.95 -22.48 5.96
CA PHE A 327 5.16 -21.96 7.07
C PHE A 327 5.91 -20.91 7.89
N VAL A 328 7.24 -20.99 7.99
CA VAL A 328 8.05 -20.07 8.79
C VAL A 328 8.45 -18.81 8.01
N CYS A 329 9.20 -18.98 6.91
CA CYS A 329 9.77 -17.85 6.16
C CYS A 329 8.77 -17.18 5.21
N ALA A 330 7.73 -17.91 4.79
CA ALA A 330 6.63 -17.37 3.99
C ALA A 330 5.44 -16.95 4.86
N ILE A 331 4.68 -17.89 5.41
CA ILE A 331 3.38 -17.59 6.03
C ILE A 331 3.51 -16.84 7.36
N PHE A 332 4.22 -17.39 8.35
CA PHE A 332 4.37 -16.78 9.67
C PHE A 332 5.02 -15.40 9.58
N ARG A 333 6.16 -15.30 8.88
CA ARG A 333 6.84 -14.02 8.67
C ARG A 333 5.91 -13.00 7.99
N TYR A 334 5.12 -13.37 6.99
CA TYR A 334 4.17 -12.45 6.36
C TYR A 334 3.06 -11.99 7.32
N VAL A 335 2.42 -12.93 8.04
CA VAL A 335 1.39 -12.60 9.05
C VAL A 335 1.94 -11.69 10.13
N TYR A 336 3.16 -11.94 10.58
CA TYR A 336 3.81 -11.12 11.60
C TYR A 336 4.06 -9.70 11.08
N VAL A 337 4.62 -9.53 9.88
CA VAL A 337 4.80 -8.21 9.23
C VAL A 337 3.47 -7.45 9.12
N LEU A 338 2.41 -8.13 8.69
CA LEU A 338 1.08 -7.52 8.56
C LEU A 338 0.57 -6.98 9.90
N ASN A 339 0.53 -7.82 10.94
CA ASN A 339 -0.01 -7.44 12.24
C ASN A 339 0.82 -6.33 12.90
N VAL A 340 2.16 -6.40 12.79
CA VAL A 340 3.04 -5.34 13.28
C VAL A 340 2.75 -4.02 12.55
N THR A 341 2.59 -4.03 11.22
CA THR A 341 2.25 -2.81 10.47
C THR A 341 0.86 -2.29 10.85
N TRP A 342 -0.13 -3.17 10.99
CA TRP A 342 -1.50 -2.82 11.34
C TRP A 342 -1.65 -2.29 12.77
N LEU A 343 -0.70 -2.54 13.66
CA LEU A 343 -0.66 -1.90 14.98
C LEU A 343 -0.46 -0.39 14.88
N VAL A 344 0.21 0.11 13.84
CA VAL A 344 0.35 1.56 13.61
C VAL A 344 -1.03 2.17 13.37
N ASN A 345 -1.80 1.59 12.46
CA ASN A 345 -3.15 2.06 12.13
C ASN A 345 -4.15 1.93 13.30
N SER A 346 -3.92 0.99 14.23
CA SER A 346 -4.88 0.66 15.28
C SER A 346 -4.45 1.11 16.67
N ALA A 347 -3.35 0.57 17.21
CA ALA A 347 -2.86 0.92 18.53
C ALA A 347 -2.31 2.34 18.57
N ALA A 348 -1.56 2.76 17.55
CA ALA A 348 -0.96 4.09 17.48
C ALA A 348 -1.94 5.22 17.12
N HIS A 349 -3.25 4.92 16.98
CA HIS A 349 -4.34 5.91 16.95
C HIS A 349 -5.23 5.89 18.20
N LYS A 350 -4.90 5.06 19.20
CA LYS A 350 -5.82 4.80 20.33
C LYS A 350 -5.16 4.80 21.71
N TRP A 351 -3.96 4.23 21.86
CA TRP A 351 -3.36 3.98 23.16
C TRP A 351 -1.92 4.52 23.25
N GLY A 352 -1.77 5.69 23.85
CA GLY A 352 -0.50 6.37 24.01
C GLY A 352 -0.71 7.84 24.40
N SER A 353 0.38 8.60 24.44
CA SER A 353 0.35 10.03 24.74
C SER A 353 0.30 10.89 23.48
N LYS A 354 -0.02 12.18 23.61
CA LYS A 354 -0.11 13.15 22.51
C LYS A 354 0.72 14.43 22.80
N PRO A 355 2.05 14.29 22.95
CA PRO A 355 2.91 15.39 23.37
C PRO A 355 2.96 16.55 22.38
N TYR A 356 2.67 16.33 21.09
CA TYR A 356 2.78 17.36 20.04
C TYR A 356 1.41 17.97 19.67
N ASP A 357 0.38 17.15 19.51
CA ASP A 357 -0.97 17.61 19.22
C ASP A 357 -2.05 16.70 19.80
N LYS A 358 -2.76 17.20 20.82
CA LYS A 358 -3.86 16.48 21.49
C LYS A 358 -5.16 16.43 20.69
N ASN A 359 -5.29 17.25 19.64
CA ASN A 359 -6.53 17.40 18.86
C ASN A 359 -6.66 16.36 17.73
N ILE A 360 -5.58 15.63 17.43
CA ILE A 360 -5.57 14.51 16.48
C ILE A 360 -5.62 13.18 17.23
N ASN A 361 -6.05 12.10 16.60
CA ASN A 361 -6.08 10.75 17.23
C ASN A 361 -4.72 10.04 17.36
N PRO A 362 -3.76 10.16 16.42
CA PRO A 362 -2.44 9.56 16.53
C PRO A 362 -1.76 9.81 17.87
N VAL A 363 -1.11 8.79 18.41
CA VAL A 363 -0.47 8.77 19.73
C VAL A 363 0.97 8.25 19.63
N GLU A 364 1.77 8.61 20.63
CA GLU A 364 3.09 8.02 20.86
C GLU A 364 2.93 6.69 21.61
N THR A 365 3.37 5.59 20.99
CA THR A 365 3.30 4.25 21.58
C THR A 365 4.68 3.57 21.49
N ARG A 366 5.52 3.78 22.51
CA ARG A 366 6.91 3.23 22.57
C ARG A 366 7.01 1.72 22.27
N PRO A 367 6.16 0.83 22.83
CA PRO A 367 6.22 -0.61 22.50
C PRO A 367 5.97 -0.91 21.02
N VAL A 368 5.07 -0.15 20.37
CA VAL A 368 4.81 -0.25 18.93
C VAL A 368 6.06 0.20 18.17
N SER A 369 6.76 1.24 18.62
CA SER A 369 7.97 1.73 17.96
C SER A 369 9.08 0.66 17.85
N LEU A 370 9.28 -0.12 18.92
CA LEU A 370 10.26 -1.20 18.93
C LEU A 370 9.93 -2.30 17.90
N VAL A 371 8.66 -2.71 17.82
CA VAL A 371 8.26 -3.77 16.90
C VAL A 371 8.17 -3.25 15.46
N VAL A 372 7.62 -2.06 15.20
CA VAL A 372 7.47 -1.50 13.84
C VAL A 372 8.69 -0.69 13.38
N LEU A 373 9.89 -1.03 13.86
CA LEU A 373 11.15 -0.45 13.37
C LEU A 373 11.21 1.10 13.40
N GLY A 374 10.53 1.73 14.36
CA GLY A 374 10.53 3.19 14.57
C GLY A 374 9.22 3.92 14.24
N GLU A 375 8.16 3.25 13.78
CA GLU A 375 6.90 3.92 13.38
C GLU A 375 5.89 4.12 14.52
N GLY A 376 6.26 3.84 15.77
CA GLY A 376 5.36 4.00 16.92
C GLY A 376 5.24 5.43 17.43
N PHE A 377 6.04 6.36 16.91
CA PHE A 377 6.02 7.79 17.27
C PHE A 377 4.99 8.56 16.41
N HIS A 378 3.73 8.13 16.52
CA HIS A 378 2.71 8.43 15.52
C HIS A 378 2.06 9.82 15.68
N ASN A 379 2.03 10.37 16.90
CA ASN A 379 1.60 11.75 17.13
C ASN A 379 2.58 12.75 16.50
N TYR A 380 3.89 12.52 16.67
CA TYR A 380 4.93 13.30 16.00
C TYR A 380 4.78 13.17 14.49
N HIS A 381 4.67 11.95 13.98
CA HIS A 381 4.58 11.69 12.56
C HIS A 381 3.40 12.39 11.89
N HIS A 382 2.20 12.34 12.47
CA HIS A 382 1.03 13.04 11.92
C HIS A 382 1.12 14.56 12.06
N THR A 383 1.85 15.05 13.06
CA THR A 383 2.10 16.48 13.25
C THR A 383 3.14 17.01 12.25
N PHE A 384 4.16 16.21 11.94
CA PHE A 384 5.28 16.57 11.07
C PHE A 384 5.56 15.49 10.01
N PRO A 385 4.64 15.25 9.08
CA PRO A 385 4.72 14.11 8.15
C PRO A 385 5.91 14.16 7.19
N TRP A 386 6.58 15.32 7.04
CA TRP A 386 7.74 15.48 6.17
C TRP A 386 9.08 15.17 6.84
N ASP A 387 9.12 14.88 8.15
CA ASP A 387 10.35 14.51 8.84
C ASP A 387 10.78 13.08 8.49
N TYR A 388 12.01 12.89 8.02
CA TYR A 388 12.50 11.57 7.61
C TYR A 388 12.66 10.59 8.77
N LYS A 389 12.79 11.12 10.00
CA LYS A 389 13.00 10.33 11.20
C LYS A 389 11.68 9.75 11.70
N THR A 390 10.55 10.38 11.38
CA THR A 390 9.21 10.10 11.94
C THR A 390 9.16 10.15 13.47
N ALA A 391 10.15 10.76 14.11
CA ALA A 391 10.30 10.87 15.56
C ALA A 391 11.19 12.07 15.94
N GLU A 392 11.04 12.59 17.16
CA GLU A 392 11.85 13.67 17.73
C GLU A 392 13.29 13.22 18.11
N LEU A 393 14.18 14.20 18.34
CA LEU A 393 15.54 14.03 18.86
C LEU A 393 15.56 13.46 20.28
N GLY A 394 16.10 12.25 20.45
CA GLY A 394 16.36 11.64 21.76
C GLY A 394 16.11 10.13 21.82
N GLU A 395 15.11 9.63 21.11
CA GLU A 395 14.67 8.21 21.17
C GLU A 395 15.12 7.35 19.96
N TYR A 396 16.30 7.64 19.39
CA TYR A 396 16.75 6.99 18.15
C TYR A 396 17.10 5.51 18.27
N SER A 397 17.35 5.01 19.49
CA SER A 397 17.65 3.60 19.72
C SER A 397 16.52 2.66 19.27
N LEU A 398 15.28 3.15 19.22
CA LEU A 398 14.11 2.39 18.80
C LEU A 398 13.76 2.55 17.31
N ASN A 399 14.49 3.41 16.56
CA ASN A 399 14.15 3.77 15.18
C ASN A 399 15.13 3.16 14.18
N ILE A 400 14.98 1.85 13.94
CA ILE A 400 15.82 1.07 13.02
C ILE A 400 15.75 1.63 11.59
N SER A 401 14.58 2.10 11.16
CA SER A 401 14.40 2.68 9.82
C SER A 401 15.22 3.95 9.62
N LYS A 402 15.28 4.82 10.64
CA LYS A 402 16.14 6.00 10.65
C LYS A 402 17.61 5.59 10.58
N LEU A 403 18.05 4.63 11.40
CA LEU A 403 19.43 4.15 11.38
C LEU A 403 19.83 3.60 10.01
N PHE A 404 18.93 2.86 9.37
CA PHE A 404 19.14 2.37 8.00
C PHE A 404 19.29 3.53 7.01
N ILE A 405 18.40 4.53 7.04
CA ILE A 405 18.47 5.71 6.15
C ILE A 405 19.77 6.48 6.38
N ASP A 406 20.21 6.69 7.63
CA ASP A 406 21.50 7.32 7.95
C ASP A 406 22.68 6.53 7.37
N GLY A 407 22.66 5.21 7.50
CA GLY A 407 23.67 4.33 6.92
C GLY A 407 23.72 4.47 5.39
N MET A 408 22.55 4.50 4.75
CA MET A 408 22.44 4.74 3.31
C MET A 408 22.90 6.15 2.92
N ALA A 409 22.68 7.16 3.77
CA ALA A 409 23.14 8.52 3.53
C ALA A 409 24.67 8.63 3.62
N LYS A 410 25.29 7.93 4.59
CA LYS A 410 26.76 7.87 4.73
C LYS A 410 27.46 7.31 3.50
N ILE A 411 26.87 6.33 2.82
CA ILE A 411 27.39 5.78 1.55
C ILE A 411 26.89 6.55 0.31
N GLY A 412 26.18 7.67 0.51
CA GLY A 412 25.67 8.53 -0.55
C GLY A 412 24.47 7.96 -1.31
N TRP A 413 23.80 6.92 -0.82
CA TRP A 413 22.61 6.37 -1.47
C TRP A 413 21.32 7.11 -1.11
N ALA A 414 21.28 7.74 0.06
CA ALA A 414 20.24 8.68 0.48
C ALA A 414 20.82 10.10 0.62
N TYR A 415 19.99 11.13 0.40
CA TYR A 415 20.36 12.54 0.52
C TYR A 415 19.12 13.41 0.72
N ASP A 416 19.30 14.70 1.04
CA ASP A 416 18.19 15.65 1.26
C ASP A 416 17.22 15.19 2.38
N LEU A 417 17.79 14.70 3.49
CA LEU A 417 17.07 14.18 4.65
C LEU A 417 16.44 15.34 5.43
N LYS A 418 15.10 15.47 5.38
CA LYS A 418 14.36 16.58 5.99
C LYS A 418 14.08 16.35 7.48
N THR A 419 14.41 17.32 8.31
CA THR A 419 14.12 17.28 9.75
C THR A 419 13.43 18.54 10.21
N VAL A 420 12.51 18.42 11.16
CA VAL A 420 11.90 19.58 11.83
C VAL A 420 12.92 20.23 12.75
N SER A 421 12.92 21.56 12.79
CA SER A 421 13.76 22.33 13.71
C SER A 421 13.20 22.27 15.13
N ARG A 422 14.08 22.35 16.14
CA ARG A 422 13.69 22.31 17.55
C ARG A 422 12.68 23.41 17.91
N ASP A 423 12.89 24.62 17.40
CA ASP A 423 12.00 25.77 17.64
C ASP A 423 10.57 25.53 17.13
N VAL A 424 10.42 24.84 16.00
CA VAL A 424 9.09 24.48 15.46
C VAL A 424 8.42 23.43 16.32
N ILE A 425 9.17 22.44 16.81
CA ILE A 425 8.64 21.40 17.71
C ILE A 425 8.19 22.05 19.02
N GLU A 426 9.03 22.86 19.66
CA GLU A 426 8.73 23.54 20.92
C GLU A 426 7.45 24.39 20.81
N LYS A 427 7.35 25.21 19.76
CA LYS A 427 6.16 26.04 19.51
C LYS A 427 4.90 25.19 19.34
N ARG A 428 5.01 24.02 18.68
CA ARG A 428 3.87 23.12 18.48
C ARG A 428 3.44 22.47 19.80
N VAL A 429 4.38 21.93 20.55
CA VAL A 429 4.15 21.30 21.86
C VAL A 429 3.48 22.27 22.83
N LYS A 430 4.01 23.49 22.98
CA LYS A 430 3.43 24.52 23.85
C LYS A 430 2.01 24.94 23.44
N ARG A 431 1.69 24.86 22.14
CA ARG A 431 0.40 25.28 21.59
C ARG A 431 -0.66 24.19 21.68
N THR A 432 -0.33 22.96 21.30
CA THR A 432 -1.30 21.88 21.10
C THR A 432 -0.98 20.59 21.85
N GLY A 433 0.16 20.49 22.53
CA GLY A 433 0.54 19.31 23.30
C GLY A 433 -0.43 19.01 24.44
N ASP A 434 -0.55 17.73 24.77
CA ASP A 434 -1.30 17.25 25.95
C ASP A 434 -0.54 17.44 27.27
N GLY A 435 0.70 17.96 27.21
CA GLY A 435 1.56 18.20 28.37
C GLY A 435 2.48 17.06 28.78
N SER A 436 2.43 15.92 28.09
CA SER A 436 3.26 14.74 28.36
C SER A 436 4.67 14.82 27.77
N HIS A 437 5.01 15.90 27.07
CA HIS A 437 6.30 16.07 26.42
C HIS A 437 7.44 16.17 27.45
N GLU A 438 8.53 15.44 27.23
CA GLU A 438 9.61 15.30 28.21
C GLU A 438 10.30 16.62 28.58
N GLU A 439 10.53 17.51 27.61
CA GLU A 439 11.14 18.83 27.86
C GLU A 439 10.14 19.95 28.14
N TRP A 440 9.09 20.10 27.32
CA TRP A 440 8.17 21.25 27.36
C TRP A 440 6.76 20.93 27.90
N GLY A 441 6.59 19.81 28.59
CA GLY A 441 5.34 19.42 29.24
C GLY A 441 4.95 20.30 30.44
N TYR A 442 3.73 20.13 30.95
CA TYR A 442 3.20 20.98 32.04
C TYR A 442 4.00 20.86 33.35
N GLU A 443 4.70 19.74 33.58
CA GLU A 443 5.52 19.54 34.78
C GLU A 443 6.84 20.33 34.77
N ASN A 444 7.38 20.69 33.60
CA ASN A 444 8.65 21.44 33.50
C ASN A 444 8.49 22.96 33.40
N LEU A 445 7.25 23.45 33.29
CA LEU A 445 6.97 24.90 33.21
C LEU A 445 7.03 25.61 34.58
N ASN A 446 7.32 24.89 35.67
CA ASN A 446 7.37 25.42 37.04
C ASN A 446 8.74 25.34 37.74
N VAL A 447 9.85 25.19 37.00
CA VAL A 447 11.19 25.38 37.57
C VAL A 447 11.85 26.60 36.92
N PRO A 448 11.94 27.75 37.61
CA PRO A 448 12.78 28.85 37.17
C PRO A 448 14.19 28.33 36.93
N THR A 449 14.76 28.63 35.77
CA THR A 449 16.09 28.18 35.34
C THR A 449 17.20 28.94 36.06
N GLN A 450 17.17 28.97 37.39
CA GLN A 450 18.18 29.63 38.22
C GLN A 450 18.90 28.70 39.21
N ASP A 451 18.37 27.51 39.55
CA ASP A 451 18.92 26.69 40.64
C ASP A 451 19.53 25.34 40.21
N LYS A 452 20.17 25.28 39.04
CA LYS A 452 21.07 24.15 38.68
C LYS A 452 22.56 24.54 38.63
N ILE A 453 22.93 25.61 39.31
CA ILE A 453 24.31 25.92 39.67
C ILE A 453 24.32 26.04 41.19
N ASN A 454 25.08 25.15 41.84
CA ASN A 454 25.24 24.99 43.30
C ASN A 454 24.43 23.87 43.95
N THR A 455 24.79 22.63 43.64
CA THR A 455 25.15 21.67 44.70
C THR A 455 26.27 20.78 44.15
N GLU A 456 27.42 20.88 44.80
CA GLU A 456 28.61 20.04 44.68
C GLU A 456 28.31 18.55 44.88
#